data_AF-A0A350UGH4-F1
#
_entry.id   AF-A0A350UGH4-F1
#
_cell.length_a   1.000
_cell.length_b   1.000
_cell.length_c   1.000
_cell.angle_alpha   90.00
_cell.angle_beta   90.00
_cell.angle_gamma   90.00
#
_symmetry.space_group_name_H-M   'P 1'
#
loop_
_entity.id
_entity.type
_entity.pdbx_description
1 polymer ?
#
loop_
_entity_poly.entity_id
_entity_poly.type
_entity_poly.pdbx_seq_one_letter_code
_entity_poly.pdbx_strand_id
1 'polypeptide(L)'
;MLRSLVLLISLGLLAPAPAAGTALTDLRLGTAVNENRCAIVQAKGVFEVKTAQVYVQFIARGVPSGEHLRIDWVTPAGDIHDSAIYEQLPASSALCFISALPVAGAPAMTLPGEWRVRVSLNGTPAAEKPFQIQGPPDDGTPRILNLDYRNLENGQSSLEILAWRANAETSVNLARQRSNPCKTF
;
A
#
# COMPACT_ATOMS: atom_id res chain seq x y z
N MET A 1 38.80 -18.35 -70.46
CA MET A 1 38.14 -17.11 -69.99
C MET A 1 37.50 -17.37 -68.63
N LEU A 2 37.49 -16.34 -67.79
CA LEU A 2 37.36 -16.27 -66.33
C LEU A 2 36.23 -17.11 -65.68
N ARG A 3 36.56 -17.89 -64.63
CA ARG A 3 35.61 -18.45 -63.66
C ARG A 3 35.34 -17.41 -62.57
N SER A 4 34.18 -16.75 -62.61
CA SER A 4 33.74 -15.86 -61.51
C SER A 4 33.32 -16.68 -60.29
N LEU A 5 34.07 -16.53 -59.21
CA LEU A 5 33.72 -17.03 -57.88
C LEU A 5 32.89 -15.93 -57.19
N VAL A 6 31.58 -16.14 -57.06
CA VAL A 6 30.71 -15.23 -56.31
C VAL A 6 30.84 -15.56 -54.83
N LEU A 7 31.47 -14.66 -54.08
CA LEU A 7 31.62 -14.76 -52.63
C LEU A 7 30.32 -14.24 -51.97
N LEU A 8 29.45 -15.15 -51.53
CA LEU A 8 28.27 -14.81 -50.73
C LEU A 8 28.72 -14.49 -49.29
N ILE A 9 28.80 -13.20 -48.97
CA ILE A 9 29.01 -12.71 -47.61
C ILE A 9 27.66 -12.80 -46.89
N SER A 10 27.48 -13.85 -46.09
CA SER A 10 26.34 -14.01 -45.18
C SER A 10 26.48 -13.01 -44.04
N LEU A 11 25.87 -11.83 -44.21
CA LEU A 11 25.71 -10.85 -43.14
C LEU A 11 24.68 -11.39 -42.14
N GLY A 12 25.14 -12.06 -41.10
CA GLY A 12 24.28 -12.55 -40.02
C GLY A 12 23.60 -11.38 -39.32
N LEU A 13 22.27 -11.30 -39.44
CA LEU A 13 21.46 -10.44 -38.58
C LEU A 13 21.66 -10.88 -37.13
N LEU A 14 22.45 -10.13 -36.36
CA LEU A 14 22.35 -10.17 -34.90
C LEU A 14 20.99 -9.57 -34.54
N ALA A 15 20.01 -10.44 -34.27
CA ALA A 15 18.79 -10.01 -33.59
C ALA A 15 19.20 -9.54 -32.19
N PRO A 16 18.90 -8.28 -31.80
CA PRO A 16 19.10 -7.87 -30.42
C PRO A 16 18.23 -8.75 -29.53
N ALA A 17 18.84 -9.48 -28.60
CA ALA A 17 18.10 -10.17 -27.55
C ALA A 17 17.25 -9.13 -26.79
N PRO A 18 15.99 -9.43 -26.46
CA PRO A 18 15.20 -8.52 -25.64
C PRO A 18 15.97 -8.31 -24.33
N ALA A 19 16.28 -7.05 -24.02
CA ALA A 19 16.78 -6.70 -22.69
C ALA A 19 15.67 -7.11 -21.71
N ALA A 20 15.88 -8.22 -21.00
CA ALA A 20 14.96 -8.70 -20.00
C ALA A 20 14.96 -7.67 -18.85
N GLY A 21 13.98 -6.78 -18.85
CA GLY A 21 13.75 -5.83 -17.76
C GLY A 21 13.27 -6.54 -16.49
N THR A 22 13.33 -5.84 -15.36
CA THR A 22 12.83 -6.36 -14.09
C THR A 22 11.35 -6.71 -14.18
N ALA A 23 11.00 -7.93 -13.80
CA ALA A 23 9.63 -8.43 -13.80
C ALA A 23 9.07 -8.48 -12.38
N LEU A 24 7.89 -7.91 -12.16
CA LEU A 24 7.18 -7.98 -10.88
C LEU A 24 6.23 -9.18 -10.88
N THR A 25 6.36 -10.05 -9.88
CA THR A 25 5.58 -11.29 -9.73
C THR A 25 4.95 -11.38 -8.34
N ASP A 26 3.90 -12.19 -8.22
CA ASP A 26 3.25 -12.50 -6.94
C ASP A 26 2.72 -11.29 -6.15
N LEU A 27 2.27 -10.23 -6.85
CA LEU A 27 1.68 -9.04 -6.23
C LEU A 27 0.38 -9.37 -5.49
N ARG A 28 0.46 -9.41 -4.16
CA ARG A 28 -0.61 -9.83 -3.26
C ARG A 28 -0.83 -8.83 -2.15
N LEU A 29 -2.09 -8.76 -1.70
CA LEU A 29 -2.54 -7.93 -0.59
C LEU A 29 -3.14 -8.79 0.51
N GLY A 30 -3.02 -8.35 1.76
CA GLY A 30 -3.62 -9.05 2.89
C GLY A 30 -3.42 -8.39 4.24
N THR A 31 -3.88 -9.06 5.30
CA THR A 31 -3.83 -8.54 6.68
C THR A 31 -2.65 -9.04 7.49
N ALA A 32 -1.90 -10.01 6.96
CA ALA A 32 -0.76 -10.60 7.62
C ALA A 32 0.26 -11.10 6.60
N VAL A 33 1.54 -10.99 6.94
CA VAL A 33 2.68 -11.38 6.12
C VAL A 33 3.59 -12.35 6.87
N ASN A 34 4.21 -13.26 6.14
CA ASN A 34 5.35 -14.04 6.60
C ASN A 34 6.59 -13.52 5.87
N GLU A 35 7.40 -12.74 6.57
CA GLU A 35 8.58 -12.09 6.00
C GLU A 35 9.62 -13.11 5.53
N ASN A 36 9.85 -14.17 6.30
CA ASN A 36 10.78 -15.25 5.95
C ASN A 36 10.42 -15.96 4.65
N ARG A 37 9.12 -16.02 4.32
CA ARG A 37 8.61 -16.66 3.10
C ARG A 37 8.26 -15.68 1.99
N CYS A 38 8.45 -14.38 2.23
CA CYS A 38 7.98 -13.33 1.34
C CYS A 38 6.54 -13.56 0.86
N ALA A 39 5.61 -13.77 1.79
CA ALA A 39 4.26 -14.18 1.42
C ALA A 39 3.19 -13.55 2.29
N ILE A 40 2.12 -13.06 1.65
CA ILE A 40 0.86 -12.82 2.36
C ILE A 40 0.27 -14.15 2.82
N VAL A 41 0.03 -14.29 4.12
CA VAL A 41 -0.59 -15.50 4.72
C VAL A 41 -2.11 -15.40 4.82
N GLN A 42 -2.66 -14.19 4.78
CA GLN A 42 -4.10 -13.92 4.81
C GLN A 42 -4.47 -12.99 3.66
N ALA A 43 -4.61 -13.56 2.46
CA ALA A 43 -4.90 -12.79 1.26
C ALA A 43 -6.29 -12.16 1.34
N LYS A 44 -6.37 -10.85 1.08
CA LYS A 44 -7.61 -10.08 1.14
C LYS A 44 -7.54 -8.91 0.16
N GLY A 45 -8.66 -8.59 -0.49
CA GLY A 45 -8.79 -7.42 -1.37
C GLY A 45 -9.77 -6.37 -0.84
N VAL A 46 -10.44 -6.67 0.28
CA VAL A 46 -11.45 -5.82 0.90
C VAL A 46 -11.17 -5.75 2.39
N PHE A 47 -10.88 -4.57 2.90
CA PHE A 47 -10.47 -4.31 4.27
C PHE A 47 -11.50 -3.42 4.95
N GLU A 48 -11.65 -3.53 6.26
CA GLU A 48 -12.48 -2.60 7.02
C GLU A 48 -11.62 -1.44 7.52
N VAL A 49 -12.21 -0.27 7.77
CA VAL A 49 -11.52 0.87 8.43
C VAL A 49 -10.96 0.54 9.82
N LYS A 50 -11.37 -0.57 10.43
CA LYS A 50 -10.84 -1.11 11.70
C LYS A 50 -9.68 -2.09 11.52
N THR A 51 -9.32 -2.41 10.28
CA THR A 51 -8.15 -3.25 9.99
C THR A 51 -6.91 -2.53 10.50
N ALA A 52 -6.03 -3.19 11.25
CA ALA A 52 -4.83 -2.51 11.76
C ALA A 52 -3.96 -1.98 10.61
N GLN A 53 -3.70 -2.83 9.61
CA GLN A 53 -2.87 -2.51 8.46
C GLN A 53 -3.19 -3.38 7.25
N VAL A 54 -2.95 -2.84 6.06
CA VAL A 54 -2.97 -3.57 4.79
C VAL A 54 -1.54 -3.80 4.35
N TYR A 55 -1.17 -5.05 4.10
CA TYR A 55 0.13 -5.39 3.56
C TYR A 55 0.05 -5.61 2.06
N VAL A 56 1.10 -5.21 1.35
CA VAL A 56 1.42 -5.66 0.00
C VAL A 56 2.72 -6.46 0.02
N GLN A 57 2.78 -7.51 -0.80
CA GLN A 57 3.99 -8.29 -1.05
C GLN A 57 4.10 -8.59 -2.54
N PHE A 58 5.34 -8.59 -3.06
CA PHE A 58 5.66 -9.05 -4.41
C PHE A 58 7.15 -9.42 -4.51
N ILE A 59 7.52 -10.08 -5.60
CA ILE A 59 8.90 -10.45 -5.93
C ILE A 59 9.30 -9.74 -7.23
N ALA A 60 10.36 -8.95 -7.18
CA ALA A 60 11.02 -8.41 -8.37
C ALA A 60 12.07 -9.40 -8.87
N ARG A 61 12.02 -9.80 -10.14
CA ARG A 61 12.92 -10.78 -10.76
C ARG A 61 13.79 -10.13 -11.83
N GLY A 62 15.04 -10.56 -11.92
CA GLY A 62 16.00 -9.98 -12.87
C GLY A 62 16.24 -8.49 -12.60
N VAL A 63 16.56 -8.16 -11.36
CA VAL A 63 16.84 -6.78 -10.92
C VAL A 63 18.27 -6.42 -11.33
N PRO A 64 18.50 -5.41 -12.19
CA PRO A 64 19.84 -4.93 -12.50
C PRO A 64 20.38 -4.07 -11.35
N SER A 65 21.71 -3.89 -11.31
CA SER A 65 22.33 -3.00 -10.34
C SER A 65 21.92 -1.56 -10.60
N GLY A 66 21.55 -0.82 -9.55
CA GLY A 66 21.17 0.58 -9.63
C GLY A 66 19.69 0.84 -9.93
N GLU A 67 18.86 -0.20 -10.02
CA GLU A 67 17.41 -0.05 -10.25
C GLU A 67 16.74 0.74 -9.12
N HIS A 68 15.82 1.64 -9.46
CA HIS A 68 15.02 2.40 -8.49
C HIS A 68 13.61 1.86 -8.44
N LEU A 69 13.15 1.47 -7.24
CA LEU A 69 11.80 0.95 -7.03
C LEU A 69 11.03 1.86 -6.08
N ARG A 70 9.76 2.13 -6.41
CA ARG A 70 8.84 2.88 -5.56
C ARG A 70 7.52 2.14 -5.42
N ILE A 71 6.99 2.07 -4.20
CA ILE A 71 5.67 1.53 -3.89
C ILE A 71 4.81 2.67 -3.37
N ASP A 72 3.77 3.04 -4.09
CA ASP A 72 2.83 4.09 -3.72
C ASP A 72 1.50 3.49 -3.26
N TRP A 73 1.01 3.98 -2.11
CA TRP A 73 -0.36 3.80 -1.67
C TRP A 73 -1.18 4.97 -2.19
N VAL A 74 -2.11 4.69 -3.10
CA VAL A 74 -2.88 5.70 -3.82
C VAL A 74 -4.30 5.73 -3.26
N THR A 75 -4.75 6.92 -2.85
CA THR A 75 -6.07 7.16 -2.28
C THR A 75 -7.18 6.95 -3.31
N PRO A 76 -8.46 6.86 -2.88
CA PRO A 76 -9.59 6.82 -3.81
C PRO A 76 -9.73 8.05 -4.71
N ALA A 77 -9.23 9.21 -4.27
CA ALA A 77 -9.19 10.42 -5.09
C ALA A 77 -8.08 10.39 -6.16
N GLY A 78 -7.13 9.46 -6.04
CA GLY A 78 -6.00 9.31 -6.97
C GLY A 78 -4.69 9.94 -6.49
N ASP A 79 -4.69 10.56 -5.32
CA ASP A 79 -3.49 11.16 -4.71
C ASP A 79 -2.59 10.08 -4.09
N ILE A 80 -1.29 10.34 -4.02
CA ILE A 80 -0.35 9.49 -3.28
C ILE A 80 -0.51 9.80 -1.79
N HIS A 81 -0.92 8.79 -1.03
CA HIS A 81 -1.05 8.85 0.42
C HIS A 81 0.31 8.69 1.11
N ASP A 82 1.05 7.66 0.70
CA ASP A 82 2.33 7.28 1.28
C ASP A 82 3.17 6.49 0.25
N SER A 83 4.48 6.46 0.46
CA SER A 83 5.44 5.84 -0.45
C SER A 83 6.57 5.13 0.28
N ALA A 84 6.88 3.90 -0.15
CA ALA A 84 8.16 3.25 0.17
C ALA A 84 9.10 3.37 -1.05
N ILE A 85 10.28 3.96 -0.84
CA ILE A 85 11.26 4.24 -1.90
C ILE A 85 12.53 3.41 -1.64
N TYR A 86 12.98 2.70 -2.67
CA TYR A 86 14.20 1.91 -2.68
C TYR A 86 15.10 2.42 -3.81
N GLU A 87 16.20 3.06 -3.44
CA GLU A 87 17.19 3.55 -4.38
C GLU A 87 18.35 2.58 -4.50
N GLN A 88 18.99 2.55 -5.67
CA GLN A 88 20.21 1.80 -5.93
C GLN A 88 20.14 0.31 -5.52
N LEU A 89 19.13 -0.41 -6.01
CA LEU A 89 18.99 -1.83 -5.70
C LEU A 89 20.21 -2.63 -6.20
N PRO A 90 20.65 -3.67 -5.46
CA PRO A 90 21.71 -4.55 -5.93
C PRO A 90 21.21 -5.41 -7.10
N ALA A 91 22.14 -5.79 -7.98
CA ALA A 91 21.85 -6.80 -8.98
C ALA A 91 21.41 -8.11 -8.30
N SER A 92 20.26 -8.65 -8.68
CA SER A 92 19.71 -9.87 -8.08
C SER A 92 18.80 -10.61 -9.04
N SER A 93 18.81 -11.94 -8.97
CA SER A 93 17.84 -12.77 -9.68
C SER A 93 16.42 -12.63 -9.11
N ALA A 94 16.30 -12.35 -7.80
CA ALA A 94 15.03 -12.10 -7.13
C ALA A 94 15.21 -11.24 -5.86
N LEU A 95 14.33 -10.26 -5.66
CA LEU A 95 14.20 -9.48 -4.41
C LEU A 95 12.76 -9.52 -3.92
N CYS A 96 12.59 -9.69 -2.61
CA CYS A 96 11.31 -9.62 -1.93
C CYS A 96 11.01 -8.20 -1.49
N PHE A 97 9.79 -7.74 -1.73
CA PHE A 97 9.31 -6.46 -1.21
C PHE A 97 8.03 -6.68 -0.43
N ILE A 98 7.98 -6.07 0.76
CA ILE A 98 6.81 -6.01 1.63
C ILE A 98 6.65 -4.54 2.04
N SER A 99 5.44 -4.03 1.97
CA SER A 99 5.09 -2.71 2.51
C SER A 99 3.76 -2.79 3.24
N ALA A 100 3.54 -1.91 4.21
CA ALA A 100 2.31 -1.83 4.97
C ALA A 100 1.68 -0.43 4.86
N LEU A 101 0.36 -0.38 4.78
CA LEU A 101 -0.46 0.82 4.98
C LEU A 101 -1.17 0.69 6.33
N PRO A 102 -0.82 1.48 7.34
CA PRO A 102 -1.61 1.58 8.57
C PRO A 102 -3.02 2.10 8.25
N VAL A 103 -4.05 1.45 8.81
CA VAL A 103 -5.44 1.86 8.60
C VAL A 103 -6.08 2.28 9.92
N ALA A 104 -6.36 1.37 10.84
CA ALA A 104 -7.00 1.70 12.11
C ALA A 104 -6.15 2.67 12.95
N GLY A 105 -6.76 3.78 13.36
CA GLY A 105 -6.06 4.84 14.11
C GLY A 105 -5.12 5.69 13.25
N ALA A 106 -5.09 5.49 11.93
CA ALA A 106 -4.28 6.23 10.99
C ALA A 106 -5.16 6.97 9.96
N PRO A 107 -4.62 7.98 9.24
CA PRO A 107 -5.42 8.78 8.30
C PRO A 107 -6.18 7.99 7.24
N ALA A 108 -5.68 6.82 6.82
CA ALA A 108 -6.37 5.96 5.85
C ALA A 108 -7.74 5.45 6.32
N MET A 109 -8.01 5.36 7.63
CA MET A 109 -9.36 5.00 8.12
C MET A 109 -10.44 6.03 7.76
N THR A 110 -10.03 7.27 7.48
CA THR A 110 -10.93 8.39 7.15
C THR A 110 -11.28 8.43 5.66
N LEU A 111 -10.64 7.58 4.86
CA LEU A 111 -10.70 7.57 3.40
C LEU A 111 -11.17 6.20 2.89
N PRO A 112 -12.35 5.70 3.28
CA PRO A 112 -12.88 4.49 2.68
C PRO A 112 -13.17 4.72 1.19
N GLY A 113 -13.05 3.65 0.41
CA GLY A 113 -13.15 3.71 -1.04
C GLY A 113 -12.23 2.71 -1.72
N GLU A 114 -12.12 2.86 -3.03
CA GLU A 114 -11.23 2.05 -3.87
C GLU A 114 -9.82 2.66 -3.84
N TRP A 115 -8.91 1.96 -3.19
CA TRP A 115 -7.48 2.30 -3.14
C TRP A 115 -6.71 1.51 -4.19
N ARG A 116 -5.48 1.95 -4.47
CA ARG A 116 -4.54 1.19 -5.29
C ARG A 116 -3.15 1.16 -4.65
N VAL A 117 -2.46 0.04 -4.78
CA VAL A 117 -1.01 -0.01 -4.64
C VAL A 117 -0.40 0.06 -6.02
N ARG A 118 0.50 1.02 -6.25
CA ARG A 118 1.24 1.16 -7.50
C ARG A 118 2.73 0.91 -7.26
N VAL A 119 3.33 0.04 -8.06
CA VAL A 119 4.76 -0.20 -8.04
C VAL A 119 5.37 0.38 -9.31
N SER A 120 6.39 1.22 -9.16
CA SER A 120 7.10 1.86 -10.25
C SER A 120 8.58 1.48 -10.25
N LEU A 121 9.14 1.30 -11.44
CA LEU A 121 10.55 1.01 -11.69
C LEU A 121 11.14 2.16 -12.51
N ASN A 122 12.21 2.79 -12.01
CA ASN A 122 12.85 3.96 -12.61
C ASN A 122 11.85 5.07 -13.01
N GLY A 123 10.85 5.31 -12.16
CA GLY A 123 9.79 6.31 -12.39
C GLY A 123 8.67 5.89 -13.33
N THR A 124 8.73 4.69 -13.93
CA THR A 124 7.67 4.17 -14.79
C THR A 124 6.78 3.17 -14.02
N PRO A 125 5.44 3.32 -14.04
CA PRO A 125 4.54 2.34 -13.44
C PRO A 125 4.75 0.95 -14.07
N ALA A 126 5.03 -0.04 -13.22
CA ALA A 126 5.30 -1.42 -13.63
C ALA A 126 4.18 -2.38 -13.23
N ALA A 127 3.51 -2.12 -12.10
CA ALA A 127 2.34 -2.88 -11.67
C ALA A 127 1.39 -2.01 -10.83
N GLU A 128 0.11 -2.38 -10.83
CA GLU A 128 -0.89 -1.76 -9.97
C GLU A 128 -1.87 -2.82 -9.46
N LYS A 129 -2.32 -2.68 -8.20
CA LYS A 129 -3.29 -3.58 -7.57
C LYS A 129 -4.37 -2.78 -6.85
N PRO A 130 -5.64 -2.85 -7.30
CA PRO A 130 -6.74 -2.23 -6.58
C PRO A 130 -7.11 -3.04 -5.33
N PHE A 131 -7.64 -2.33 -4.32
CA PHE A 131 -8.27 -2.90 -3.15
C PHE A 131 -9.30 -1.95 -2.56
N GLN A 132 -10.21 -2.47 -1.75
CA GLN A 132 -11.24 -1.66 -1.09
C GLN A 132 -10.93 -1.47 0.39
N ILE A 133 -11.06 -0.25 0.90
CA ILE A 133 -11.28 -0.01 2.33
C ILE A 133 -12.77 0.33 2.52
N GLN A 134 -13.48 -0.53 3.25
CA GLN A 134 -14.89 -0.35 3.58
C GLN A 134 -15.01 0.42 4.89
N GLY A 135 -15.66 1.58 4.79
CA GLY A 135 -16.19 2.30 5.94
C GLY A 135 -17.47 1.65 6.45
N PRO A 136 -18.10 2.24 7.47
CA PRO A 136 -19.45 1.88 7.84
C PRO A 136 -20.43 2.01 6.66
N PRO A 137 -21.62 1.38 6.73
CA PRO A 137 -22.64 1.53 5.69
C PRO A 137 -22.90 3.01 5.37
N ASP A 138 -23.02 3.34 4.08
CA ASP A 138 -23.44 4.67 3.64
C ASP A 138 -24.97 4.75 3.63
N ASP A 139 -25.57 4.53 4.80
CA ASP A 139 -27.02 4.59 5.05
C ASP A 139 -27.48 6.01 5.45
N GLY A 140 -26.59 7.00 5.32
CA GLY A 140 -26.82 8.37 5.76
C GLY A 140 -26.68 8.59 7.27
N THR A 141 -26.46 7.54 8.07
CA THR A 141 -26.35 7.66 9.53
C THR A 141 -24.92 8.03 9.94
N PRO A 142 -24.73 9.07 10.76
CA PRO A 142 -23.41 9.40 11.28
C PRO A 142 -22.93 8.36 12.28
N ARG A 143 -21.64 8.00 12.22
CA ARG A 143 -21.04 6.98 13.10
C ARG A 143 -19.68 7.42 13.60
N ILE A 144 -19.39 7.23 14.89
CA ILE A 144 -18.06 7.48 15.45
C ILE A 144 -17.12 6.38 14.94
N LEU A 145 -16.07 6.80 14.26
CA LEU A 145 -15.01 5.93 13.76
C LEU A 145 -13.87 5.80 14.77
N ASN A 146 -13.48 6.92 15.37
CA ASN A 146 -12.46 6.97 16.40
C ASN A 146 -12.77 8.06 17.43
N LEU A 147 -12.37 7.80 18.67
CA LEU A 147 -12.36 8.78 19.74
C LEU A 147 -11.00 8.71 20.41
N ASP A 148 -10.24 9.78 20.27
CA ASP A 148 -8.90 9.86 20.81
C ASP A 148 -8.84 10.97 21.87
N TYR A 149 -8.39 10.60 23.07
CA TYR A 149 -8.25 11.51 24.19
C TYR A 149 -6.80 11.47 24.69
N ARG A 150 -6.12 12.61 24.66
CA ARG A 150 -4.70 12.73 25.02
C ARG A 150 -4.53 13.83 26.06
N ASN A 151 -3.69 13.59 27.06
CA ASN A 151 -3.17 14.67 27.91
C ASN A 151 -1.95 15.27 27.21
N LEU A 152 -1.92 16.60 27.13
CA LEU A 152 -0.84 17.37 26.55
C LEU A 152 0.13 17.78 27.66
N GLU A 153 1.42 17.89 27.34
CA GLU A 153 2.48 18.18 28.32
C GLU A 153 2.31 19.53 29.04
N ASN A 154 1.62 20.48 28.39
CA ASN A 154 1.29 21.79 28.95
C ASN A 154 0.11 21.76 29.93
N GLY A 155 -0.38 20.58 30.32
CA GLY A 155 -1.52 20.41 31.23
C GLY A 155 -2.89 20.56 30.55
N GLN A 156 -2.93 20.72 29.23
CA GLN A 156 -4.18 20.67 28.47
C GLN A 156 -4.58 19.23 28.13
N SER A 157 -5.80 19.05 27.65
CA SER A 157 -6.23 17.79 27.04
C SER A 157 -6.76 18.05 25.63
N SER A 158 -6.50 17.12 24.72
CA SER A 158 -7.13 17.08 23.40
C SER A 158 -8.15 15.95 23.35
N LEU A 159 -9.30 16.24 22.74
CA LEU A 159 -10.29 15.24 22.36
C LEU A 159 -10.53 15.37 20.86
N GLU A 160 -10.15 14.35 20.12
CA GLU A 160 -10.37 14.28 18.68
C GLU A 160 -11.42 13.21 18.39
N ILE A 161 -12.46 13.61 17.65
CA ILE A 161 -13.53 12.72 17.24
C ILE A 161 -13.51 12.63 15.74
N LEU A 162 -13.31 11.41 15.26
CA LEU A 162 -13.45 11.11 13.85
C LEU A 162 -14.82 10.46 13.65
N ALA A 163 -15.63 11.03 12.75
CA ALA A 163 -16.96 10.52 12.45
C ALA A 163 -17.16 10.32 10.95
N TRP A 164 -17.85 9.23 10.61
CA TRP A 164 -18.37 8.93 9.29
C TRP A 164 -19.70 9.65 9.09
N ARG A 165 -19.92 10.28 7.94
CA ARG A 165 -21.17 10.97 7.55
C ARG A 165 -21.67 12.03 8.55
N ALA A 166 -20.80 12.53 9.43
CA ALA A 166 -21.11 13.70 10.23
C ALA A 166 -21.23 14.93 9.33
N ASN A 167 -22.22 15.77 9.62
CA ASN A 167 -22.51 17.00 8.90
C ASN A 167 -22.82 18.12 9.92
N ALA A 168 -23.18 19.30 9.42
CA ALA A 168 -23.46 20.48 10.26
C ALA A 168 -24.62 20.28 11.26
N GLU A 169 -25.49 19.28 11.05
CA GLU A 169 -26.62 18.96 11.92
C GLU A 169 -26.31 17.82 12.90
N THR A 170 -25.15 17.16 12.75
CA THR A 170 -24.75 16.05 13.60
C THR A 170 -24.33 16.56 14.97
N SER A 171 -25.00 16.10 16.02
CA SER A 171 -24.61 16.38 17.41
C SER A 171 -23.95 15.15 18.05
N VAL A 172 -22.92 15.38 18.85
CA VAL A 172 -22.23 14.34 19.63
C VAL A 172 -22.37 14.67 21.10
N ASN A 173 -23.07 13.81 21.84
CA ASN A 173 -23.21 13.93 23.29
C ASN A 173 -22.09 13.17 24.00
N LEU A 174 -21.24 13.88 24.72
CA LEU A 174 -20.11 13.31 25.46
C LEU A 174 -20.41 13.33 26.96
N ALA A 175 -20.28 12.19 27.62
CA ALA A 175 -20.41 12.07 29.06
C ALA A 175 -19.12 11.50 29.68
N ARG A 176 -18.64 12.13 30.77
CA ARG A 176 -17.52 11.61 31.55
C ARG A 176 -18.06 10.76 32.70
N GLN A 177 -17.81 9.46 32.66
CA GLN A 177 -18.12 8.58 33.78
C GLN A 177 -17.01 8.69 34.84
N ARG A 178 -17.34 9.14 36.05
CA ARG A 178 -16.43 9.03 37.20
C ARG A 178 -16.59 7.62 37.77
N SER A 179 -15.50 6.88 37.94
CA SER A 179 -15.55 5.62 38.68
C SER A 179 -15.98 5.91 40.12
N ASN A 180 -17.02 5.22 40.58
CA ASN A 180 -17.54 5.43 41.93
C ASN A 180 -16.67 4.60 42.90
N PRO A 181 -15.92 5.21 43.84
CA PRO A 181 -15.02 4.48 44.73
C PRO A 181 -15.76 3.61 45.78
N CYS A 182 -17.08 3.70 45.88
CA CYS A 182 -17.87 2.96 46.87
C CYS A 182 -18.42 1.64 46.30
N LYS A 183 -17.56 0.63 46.16
CA LYS A 183 -17.94 -0.79 46.30
C LYS A 183 -16.82 -1.51 47.03
N THR A 184 -16.83 -1.40 48.36
CA THR A 184 -16.16 -2.37 49.23
C THR A 184 -17.26 -3.30 49.75
N PHE A 185 -17.01 -4.61 49.63
CA PHE A 185 -17.92 -5.71 49.98
C PHE A 185 -18.32 -5.69 51.46
#